data_AF-A0A2V7Y276-F1
#
_entry.id   AF-A0A2V7Y276-F1
#
_cell.length_a   1.000
_cell.length_b   1.000
_cell.length_c   1.000
_cell.angle_alpha   90.00
_cell.angle_beta   90.00
_cell.angle_gamma   90.00
#
_symmetry.space_group_name_H-M   'P 1'
#
loop_
_entity.id
_entity.type
_entity.pdbx_description
1 polymer ?
#
loop_
_entity_poly.entity_id
_entity_poly.type
_entity_poly.pdbx_seq_one_letter_code
_entity_poly.pdbx_strand_id
1 'polypeptide(L)'
;MSDDRFLERLREDAAMLRYEPRDAFAWTRLAARVRERVNRPADVSQLLARWFRPIAASFLLLAVAAGVTVTWLERTQPTYPVETIASHPVEITVDGDIFSLTE
;
A
#
# COMPACT_ATOMS: atom_id res chain seq x y z
N MET A 1 4.07 32.15 -3.78
CA MET A 1 3.51 31.73 -5.09
C MET A 1 2.82 30.40 -4.84
N SER A 2 1.51 30.28 -5.07
CA SER A 2 0.78 29.03 -4.81
C SER A 2 1.20 27.91 -5.76
N ASP A 3 1.06 26.66 -5.31
CA ASP A 3 1.50 25.48 -6.05
C ASP A 3 0.77 25.32 -7.37
N ASP A 4 -0.51 25.69 -7.42
CA ASP A 4 -1.32 25.66 -8.65
C ASP A 4 -0.73 26.57 -9.73
N ARG A 5 -0.32 27.80 -9.38
CA ARG A 5 0.32 28.72 -10.35
C ARG A 5 1.68 28.24 -10.82
N PHE A 6 2.39 27.47 -9.99
CA PHE A 6 3.66 26.87 -10.39
C PHE A 6 3.44 25.75 -11.40
N LEU A 7 2.49 24.85 -11.13
CA LEU A 7 2.16 23.74 -12.02
C LEU A 7 1.59 24.22 -13.35
N GLU A 8 0.74 25.25 -13.33
CA GLU A 8 0.21 25.88 -14.53
C GLU A 8 1.33 26.39 -15.45
N ARG A 9 2.29 27.12 -14.88
CA ARG A 9 3.46 27.66 -15.60
C ARG A 9 4.42 26.58 -16.09
N LEU A 10 4.59 25.51 -15.32
CA LEU A 10 5.40 24.36 -15.72
C LEU A 10 4.76 23.64 -16.91
N ARG A 11 3.42 23.53 -16.89
CA ARG A 11 2.63 22.94 -17.98
C ARG A 11 2.71 23.77 -19.25
N GLU A 12 2.62 25.09 -19.14
CA GLU A 12 2.80 26.01 -20.28
C GLU A 12 4.20 25.87 -20.92
N ASP A 13 5.26 25.87 -20.12
CA ASP A 13 6.63 25.68 -20.62
C ASP A 13 6.83 24.29 -21.25
N ALA A 14 6.24 23.24 -20.66
CA ALA A 14 6.28 21.89 -21.21
C ALA A 14 5.45 21.73 -22.49
N ALA A 15 4.38 22.51 -22.66
CA ALA A 15 3.57 22.50 -23.86
C ALA A 15 4.35 23.01 -25.09
N MET A 16 5.28 23.95 -24.93
CA MET A 16 6.17 24.39 -26.02
C MET A 16 7.09 23.24 -26.49
N LEU A 17 7.57 22.41 -25.58
CA LEU A 17 8.44 21.26 -25.90
C LEU A 17 7.70 20.16 -26.70
N ARG A 18 6.36 20.17 -26.73
CA ARG A 18 5.57 19.24 -27.54
C ARG A 18 5.72 19.49 -29.04
N TYR A 19 5.92 20.75 -29.43
CA TYR A 19 6.09 21.14 -30.83
C TYR A 19 7.56 21.34 -31.19
N GLU A 20 8.37 21.85 -30.26
CA GLU A 20 9.80 22.11 -30.46
C GLU A 20 10.65 21.39 -29.38
N PRO A 21 10.82 20.05 -29.48
CA PRO A 21 11.43 19.24 -28.41
C PRO A 21 12.92 19.53 -28.17
N ARG A 22 13.60 20.19 -29.12
CA ARG A 22 15.01 20.57 -29.04
C ARG A 22 15.23 22.04 -28.68
N ASP A 23 14.19 22.76 -28.29
CA ASP A 23 14.35 24.15 -27.85
C ASP A 23 15.15 24.20 -26.53
N ALA A 24 16.42 24.58 -26.65
CA ALA A 24 17.34 24.73 -25.53
C ALA A 24 16.88 25.80 -24.53
N PHE A 25 16.14 26.80 -24.99
CA PHE A 25 15.66 27.89 -24.14
C PHE A 25 14.48 27.43 -23.27
N ALA A 26 13.53 26.69 -23.85
CA ALA A 26 12.45 26.06 -23.09
C ALA A 26 13.00 25.08 -22.04
N TRP A 27 13.97 24.23 -22.43
CA TRP A 27 14.62 23.29 -21.51
C TRP A 27 15.35 23.97 -20.34
N THR A 28 16.14 25.00 -20.61
CA THR A 28 16.90 25.71 -19.57
C THR A 28 15.99 26.45 -18.60
N ARG A 29 14.91 27.06 -19.09
CA ARG A 29 13.90 27.72 -18.26
C ARG A 29 13.15 26.74 -17.36
N LEU A 30 12.77 25.59 -17.89
CA LEU A 30 12.07 24.54 -17.15
C LEU A 30 12.98 23.97 -16.05
N ALA A 31 14.25 23.69 -16.38
CA ALA A 31 15.24 23.24 -15.42
C ALA A 31 15.51 24.27 -14.30
N ALA A 32 15.61 25.56 -14.66
CA ALA A 32 15.80 26.64 -13.69
C ALA A 32 14.61 26.75 -12.71
N ARG A 33 13.37 26.68 -13.21
CA ARG A 33 12.15 26.73 -12.39
C ARG A 33 12.02 25.53 -11.44
N VAL A 34 12.34 24.33 -11.93
CA VAL A 34 12.36 23.13 -11.08
C VAL A 34 13.41 23.25 -9.99
N ARG A 35 14.62 23.71 -10.34
CA ARG A 35 15.71 23.88 -9.39
C ARG A 35 15.41 24.94 -8.33
N GLU A 36 14.81 26.06 -8.73
CA GLU A 36 14.34 27.11 -7.82
C GLU A 36 13.30 26.56 -6.84
N ARG A 37 12.39 25.70 -7.31
CA ARG A 37 11.36 25.09 -6.45
C ARG A 37 11.94 24.06 -5.48
N VAL A 38 12.91 23.25 -5.92
CA VAL A 38 13.59 22.25 -5.07
C VAL A 38 14.46 22.92 -4.02
N ASN A 39 15.13 24.02 -4.37
CA ASN A 39 16.00 24.78 -3.46
C ASN A 39 15.24 25.79 -2.61
N ARG A 40 13.93 25.96 -2.81
CA ARG A 40 13.11 26.83 -1.97
C ARG A 40 13.11 26.24 -0.56
N PRO A 41 13.37 27.05 0.49
CA PRO A 41 13.33 26.56 1.86
C PRO A 41 11.98 25.90 2.12
N ALA A 42 12.03 24.66 2.61
CA ALA A 42 10.84 23.84 2.81
C ALA A 42 9.87 24.58 3.73
N ASP A 43 8.64 24.75 3.24
CA ASP A 43 7.58 25.35 4.02
C ASP A 43 7.26 24.45 5.23
N VAL A 44 6.79 25.03 6.33
CA VAL A 44 6.55 24.28 7.60
C VAL A 44 5.63 23.07 7.37
N SER A 45 4.68 23.20 6.43
CA SER A 45 3.78 22.14 5.98
C SER A 45 4.51 20.97 5.28
N GLN A 46 5.55 21.25 4.49
CA GLN A 46 6.38 20.22 3.85
C GLN A 46 7.28 19.49 4.84
N LEU A 47 7.75 20.21 5.87
CA LEU A 47 8.53 19.64 6.97
C LEU A 47 7.68 18.66 7.79
N LEU A 48 6.43 19.05 8.08
CA LEU A 48 5.44 18.21 8.73
C LEU A 48 5.07 16.98 7.88
N ALA A 49 4.83 17.17 6.58
CA ALA A 49 4.55 16.06 5.66
C ALA A 49 5.72 15.06 5.59
N ARG A 50 6.96 15.53 5.70
CA ARG A 50 8.16 14.68 5.74
C ARG A 50 8.23 13.84 7.02
N TRP A 51 7.72 14.37 8.13
CA TRP A 51 7.60 13.65 9.41
C TRP A 51 6.49 12.60 9.40
N PHE A 52 5.43 12.77 8.60
CA PHE A 52 4.37 11.77 8.45
C PHE A 52 4.73 10.61 7.52
N ARG A 53 5.70 10.77 6.62
CA ARG A 53 6.18 9.69 5.72
C ARG A 53 6.63 8.42 6.44
N PRO A 54 7.46 8.45 7.51
CA PRO A 54 7.84 7.22 8.21
C PRO A 54 6.64 6.54 8.87
N ILE A 55 5.66 7.31 9.36
CA ILE A 55 4.43 6.77 9.96
C ILE A 55 3.61 6.03 8.89
N ALA A 56 3.36 6.68 7.75
CA ALA A 56 2.65 6.08 6.63
C ALA A 56 3.37 4.84 6.08
N ALA A 57 4.71 4.86 6.03
CA ALA A 57 5.51 3.72 5.60
C ALA A 57 5.33 2.52 6.55
N SER A 58 5.32 2.74 7.86
CA SER A 58 5.06 1.69 8.85
C SER A 58 3.66 1.08 8.68
N PHE A 59 2.64 1.91 8.46
CA PHE A 59 1.28 1.42 8.21
C PHE A 59 1.16 0.60 6.93
N LEU A 60 1.86 0.99 5.85
CA LEU A 60 1.90 0.20 4.62
C LEU A 60 2.59 -1.15 4.85
N LEU A 61 3.70 -1.16 5.58
CA LEU A 61 4.41 -2.39 5.93
C LEU A 61 3.51 -3.34 6.75
N LEU A 62 2.75 -2.77 7.69
CA LEU A 62 1.82 -3.51 8.54
C LEU A 62 0.62 -4.04 7.73
N ALA A 63 0.10 -3.25 6.79
CA ALA A 63 -0.96 -3.67 5.88
C ALA A 63 -0.51 -4.79 4.93
N VAL A 64 0.72 -4.72 4.41
CA VAL A 64 1.31 -5.79 3.59
C VAL A 64 1.52 -7.04 4.44
N ALA A 65 2.06 -6.92 5.65
CA ALA A 65 2.25 -8.04 6.56
C ALA A 65 0.92 -8.74 6.93
N ALA A 66 -0.14 -7.95 7.17
CA ALA A 66 -1.48 -8.45 7.44
C ALA A 66 -2.09 -9.15 6.21
N GLY A 67 -1.95 -8.57 5.01
CA GLY A 67 -2.41 -9.20 3.78
C GLY A 67 -1.70 -10.53 3.50
N VAL A 68 -0.39 -10.60 3.74
CA VAL A 68 0.39 -11.83 3.58
C VAL A 68 -0.02 -12.89 4.61
N THR A 69 -0.30 -12.51 5.86
CA THR A 69 -0.78 -13.48 6.88
C THR A 69 -2.16 -14.01 6.56
N VAL A 70 -3.11 -13.19 6.12
CA VAL A 70 -4.47 -13.64 5.75
C VAL A 70 -4.41 -14.58 4.54
N THR A 71 -3.71 -14.18 3.49
CA THR A 71 -3.59 -15.00 2.26
C THR A 71 -2.84 -16.31 2.52
N TRP A 72 -1.87 -16.31 3.43
CA TRP A 72 -1.18 -17.53 3.83
C TRP A 72 -2.05 -18.44 4.72
N LEU A 73 -2.84 -17.87 5.64
CA LEU A 73 -3.78 -18.62 6.46
C LEU A 73 -4.87 -19.29 5.62
N GLU A 74 -5.43 -18.58 4.65
CA GLU A 74 -6.44 -19.11 3.73
C GLU A 74 -5.87 -20.22 2.82
N ARG A 75 -4.57 -20.15 2.50
CA ARG A 75 -3.88 -21.20 1.73
C ARG A 75 -3.50 -22.42 2.55
N THR A 76 -3.35 -22.29 3.88
CA THR A 76 -2.86 -23.36 4.76
C THR A 76 -3.97 -24.03 5.57
N GLN A 77 -5.18 -23.47 5.60
CA GLN A 77 -6.32 -24.21 6.10
C GLN A 77 -6.70 -25.30 5.09
N PRO A 78 -6.52 -26.59 5.42
CA PRO A 78 -7.31 -27.60 4.74
C PRO A 78 -8.77 -27.25 5.04
N THR A 79 -9.58 -27.11 3.99
CA THR A 79 -11.03 -27.20 4.13
C THR A 79 -11.31 -28.55 4.76
N TYR A 80 -11.37 -28.62 6.09
CA TYR A 80 -11.94 -29.77 6.77
C TYR A 80 -13.41 -29.73 6.38
N PRO A 81 -13.90 -30.66 5.54
CA PRO A 81 -15.33 -30.71 5.31
C PRO A 81 -15.97 -30.98 6.67
N VAL A 82 -17.04 -30.24 6.98
CA VAL A 82 -17.83 -30.45 8.21
C VAL A 82 -18.30 -31.91 8.32
N GLU A 83 -18.27 -32.64 7.20
CA GLU A 83 -18.49 -34.09 7.08
C GLU A 83 -17.50 -34.95 7.90
N THR A 84 -16.25 -34.53 8.13
CA THR A 84 -15.27 -35.33 8.89
C THR A 84 -15.52 -35.33 10.40
N ILE A 85 -16.27 -34.35 10.92
CA ILE A 85 -16.65 -34.31 12.34
C ILE A 85 -17.84 -35.25 12.59
N ALA A 86 -18.69 -35.48 11.59
CA ALA A 86 -19.81 -36.43 11.68
C ALA A 86 -19.38 -37.91 11.50
N SER A 87 -18.20 -38.18 10.95
CA SER A 87 -17.72 -39.54 10.66
C SER A 87 -16.89 -40.19 11.77
N HIS A 88 -16.62 -39.50 12.87
CA HIS A 88 -15.88 -40.05 14.01
C HIS A 88 -16.82 -40.22 15.21
N PRO A 89 -17.42 -41.41 15.41
CA PRO A 89 -18.16 -41.67 16.63
C PRO A 89 -17.22 -41.51 17.82
N VAL A 90 -17.57 -40.60 18.73
CA VAL A 90 -16.84 -40.40 19.98
C VAL A 90 -17.09 -41.63 20.84
N GLU A 91 -16.11 -42.53 20.88
CA GLU A 91 -16.12 -43.72 21.72
C GLU A 91 -15.74 -43.30 23.15
N ILE A 92 -16.72 -43.31 24.06
CA ILE A 92 -16.50 -43.00 25.47
C ILE A 92 -16.50 -44.32 26.23
N THR A 93 -15.32 -44.78 26.65
CA THR A 93 -15.17 -45.92 27.55
C THR A 93 -15.29 -45.48 29.00
N VAL A 94 -16.30 -45.98 29.71
CA VAL A 94 -16.45 -45.84 31.17
C VAL A 94 -16.60 -47.23 31.76
N ASP A 95 -15.70 -47.57 32.70
CA ASP A 95 -15.76 -48.81 33.48
C ASP A 95 -15.79 -50.12 32.66
N GLY A 96 -15.15 -50.12 31.47
CA GLY A 96 -15.06 -51.28 30.60
C GLY A 96 -16.23 -51.49 29.64
N ASP A 97 -17.28 -50.68 29.76
CA ASP A 97 -18.40 -50.67 28.82
C ASP A 97 -18.19 -49.62 27.72
N ILE A 98 -18.46 -50.01 26.47
CA ILE A 98 -18.37 -49.16 25.28
C ILE A 98 -19.77 -48.69 24.91
N PHE A 99 -20.00 -47.37 24.95
CA PHE A 99 -21.25 -46.76 24.51
C PHE A 99 -21.01 -45.98 23.22
N SER A 100 -21.69 -46.39 22.13
CA SER A 100 -21.74 -45.64 20.88
C SER A 100 -23.05 -44.85 20.80
N LEU A 101 -22.96 -43.53 20.74
CA LEU A 101 -24.12 -42.68 20.43
C LEU A 101 -24.26 -42.59 18.91
N THR A 102 -25.30 -43.23 18.37
CA THR A 102 -25.79 -42.97 17.01
C THR A 102 -26.96 -42.01 17.12
N GLU A 103 -26.87 -40.84 16.50
CA GLU A 103 -28.05 -40.00 16.20
C GLU A 103 -28.61 -40.39 14.83
#